data_AF-A0A7V9PS94-F1
#
_entry.id   AF-A0A7V9PS94-F1
#
_cell.length_a   1.000
_cell.length_b   1.000
_cell.length_c   1.000
_cell.angle_alpha   90.00
_cell.angle_beta   90.00
_cell.angle_gamma   90.00
#
_symmetry.space_group_name_H-M   'P 1'
#
loop_
_entity.id
_entity.type
_entity.pdbx_description
1 polymer ?
#
loop_
_entity_poly.entity_id
_entity_poly.type
_entity_poly.pdbx_seq_one_letter_code
_entity_poly.pdbx_strand_id
1 'polypeptide(L)'
;GNAGLDHGYGNAMLVLGAGVRGGEVHGTWPGLREAALLDGDLDVTTDYRSVLADVVRSRFPEANVSEVFPDFRPEAVGVMR
;
A
#
# COMPACT_ATOMS: atom_id res chain seq x y z
N GLY A 1 -23.43 6.89 -11.17
CA GLY A 1 -22.36 7.12 -12.15
C GLY A 1 -22.37 8.57 -12.60
N ASN A 2 -21.38 9.35 -12.18
CA ASN A 2 -21.41 10.82 -12.08
C ASN A 2 -20.79 11.49 -13.33
N ALA A 3 -21.12 10.99 -14.52
CA ALA A 3 -20.65 11.55 -15.79
C ALA A 3 -19.11 11.67 -15.96
N GLY A 4 -18.33 10.76 -15.35
CA GLY A 4 -16.89 10.64 -15.60
C GLY A 4 -15.97 11.58 -14.79
N LEU A 5 -16.49 12.26 -13.76
CA LEU A 5 -15.67 13.10 -12.86
C LEU A 5 -15.11 12.35 -11.64
N ASP A 6 -15.63 11.15 -11.38
CA ASP A 6 -15.22 10.30 -10.26
C ASP A 6 -14.46 9.11 -10.84
N HIS A 7 -13.12 9.20 -10.81
CA HIS A 7 -12.26 8.06 -11.13
C HIS A 7 -12.09 7.30 -9.82
N GLY A 8 -12.59 6.08 -9.79
CA GLY A 8 -12.49 5.20 -8.63
C GLY A 8 -11.04 4.91 -8.21
N TYR A 9 -10.87 4.35 -7.02
CA TYR A 9 -9.59 4.14 -6.35
C TYR A 9 -9.42 2.66 -5.97
N GLY A 10 -9.13 1.81 -6.96
CA GLY A 10 -8.76 0.42 -6.71
C GLY A 10 -7.31 0.15 -7.09
N ASN A 11 -6.46 -0.26 -6.14
CA ASN A 11 -5.07 -0.60 -6.44
C ASN A 11 -4.54 -1.80 -5.65
N ALA A 12 -3.66 -2.55 -6.30
CA ALA A 12 -2.76 -3.51 -5.67
C ALA A 12 -1.32 -3.08 -5.93
N MET A 13 -0.42 -3.24 -4.95
CA MET A 13 1.00 -2.96 -5.10
C MET A 13 1.80 -4.25 -5.16
N LEU A 14 2.69 -4.36 -6.14
CA LEU A 14 3.68 -5.45 -6.20
C LEU A 14 5.02 -4.92 -5.69
N VAL A 15 5.56 -5.55 -4.64
CA VAL A 15 6.87 -5.22 -4.08
C VAL A 15 7.83 -6.37 -4.37
N LEU A 16 8.98 -6.07 -4.97
CA LEU A 16 9.92 -7.06 -5.49
C LEU A 16 11.36 -6.64 -5.20
N GLY A 17 12.26 -7.62 -5.08
CA GLY A 17 13.70 -7.41 -4.93
C GLY A 17 14.25 -7.82 -3.56
N ALA A 18 15.55 -7.56 -3.35
CA ALA A 18 16.35 -8.23 -2.33
C ALA A 18 15.71 -8.37 -0.93
N GLY A 19 15.67 -7.39 -0.04
CA GLY A 19 15.09 -7.55 1.30
C GLY A 19 13.58 -7.80 1.41
N VAL A 20 12.83 -8.08 0.33
CA VAL A 20 11.36 -8.21 0.41
C VAL A 20 10.94 -9.53 1.06
N ARG A 21 9.98 -9.48 1.99
CA ARG A 21 9.26 -10.64 2.53
C ARG A 21 8.20 -11.09 1.52
N GLY A 22 8.66 -11.72 0.44
CA GLY A 22 7.79 -12.18 -0.65
C GLY A 22 7.07 -13.49 -0.33
N GLY A 23 6.13 -13.87 -1.20
CA GLY A 23 5.36 -15.12 -1.09
C GLY A 23 4.04 -15.01 -0.34
N GLU A 24 3.67 -13.80 0.08
CA GLU A 24 2.43 -13.52 0.82
C GLU A 24 1.79 -12.22 0.34
N VAL A 25 0.49 -12.07 0.65
CA VAL A 25 -0.22 -10.79 0.51
C VAL A 25 -0.11 -10.06 1.83
N HIS A 26 0.52 -8.89 1.81
CA HIS A 26 0.61 -8.01 2.97
C HIS A 26 -0.64 -7.12 3.07
N GLY A 27 -1.03 -6.76 4.29
CA GLY A 27 -2.27 -6.03 4.56
C GLY A 27 -3.51 -6.93 4.51
N THR A 28 -4.68 -6.32 4.36
CA THR A 28 -5.97 -7.04 4.29
C THR A 28 -6.34 -7.30 2.84
N TRP A 29 -6.57 -8.56 2.48
CA TRP A 29 -7.05 -8.91 1.14
C TRP A 29 -8.58 -9.10 1.15
N PRO A 30 -9.37 -8.14 0.64
CA PRO A 30 -10.83 -8.27 0.60
C PRO A 30 -11.30 -9.32 -0.43
N GLY A 31 -10.47 -9.60 -1.44
CA GLY A 31 -10.80 -10.49 -2.56
C GLY A 31 -11.47 -9.77 -3.72
N LEU A 32 -11.80 -10.53 -4.76
CA LEU A 32 -12.35 -10.02 -6.03
C LEU A 32 -13.81 -10.42 -6.26
N ARG A 33 -14.52 -10.86 -5.22
CA ARG A 33 -15.96 -11.13 -5.32
C ARG A 33 -16.69 -9.79 -5.34
N GLU A 34 -17.76 -9.68 -6.10
CA GLU A 34 -18.55 -8.44 -6.25
C GLU A 34 -18.94 -7.82 -4.90
N ALA A 35 -19.33 -8.65 -3.91
CA ALA A 35 -19.68 -8.18 -2.57
C ALA A 35 -18.51 -7.63 -1.74
N ALA A 36 -17.27 -7.78 -2.19
CA ALA A 36 -16.05 -7.29 -1.55
C ALA A 36 -15.42 -6.11 -2.33
N LEU A 37 -16.03 -5.68 -3.44
CA LEU A 37 -15.60 -4.54 -4.22
C LEU A 37 -16.35 -3.29 -3.77
N LEU A 38 -15.67 -2.15 -3.75
CA LEU A 38 -16.27 -0.85 -3.50
C LEU A 38 -16.54 -0.18 -4.84
N ASP A 39 -17.82 -0.05 -5.22
CA ASP A 39 -18.22 0.50 -6.53
C ASP A 39 -17.57 -0.22 -7.75
N GLY A 40 -17.23 -1.50 -7.59
CA GLY A 40 -16.55 -2.32 -8.61
C GLY A 40 -15.02 -2.30 -8.53
N ASP A 41 -14.45 -1.49 -7.64
CA ASP A 41 -13.01 -1.39 -7.40
C ASP A 41 -12.55 -2.29 -6.25
N LEU A 42 -11.30 -2.74 -6.32
CA LEU A 42 -10.64 -3.42 -5.21
C LEU A 42 -10.50 -2.44 -4.04
N ASP A 43 -11.07 -2.78 -2.89
CA ASP A 43 -11.02 -1.91 -1.72
C ASP A 43 -9.58 -1.68 -1.22
N VAL A 44 -9.24 -0.42 -0.95
CA VAL A 44 -7.90 0.02 -0.55
C VAL A 44 -7.80 -0.05 0.96
N THR A 45 -7.23 -1.15 1.45
CA THR A 45 -7.11 -1.41 2.89
C THR A 45 -5.79 -0.94 3.49
N THR A 46 -4.87 -0.43 2.67
CA THR A 46 -3.50 -0.11 3.10
C THR A 46 -3.01 1.13 2.37
N ASP A 47 -2.62 2.13 3.14
CA ASP A 47 -2.03 3.35 2.58
C ASP A 47 -0.67 3.02 1.94
N TYR A 48 -0.51 3.33 0.66
CA TYR A 48 0.72 3.05 -0.08
C TYR A 48 1.96 3.71 0.55
N ARG A 49 1.79 4.82 1.28
CA ARG A 49 2.89 5.50 1.97
C ARG A 49 3.46 4.64 3.09
N SER A 50 2.64 3.81 3.74
CA SER A 50 3.13 2.83 4.72
C SER A 50 4.02 1.76 4.07
N VAL A 51 3.63 1.27 2.88
CA VAL A 51 4.44 0.32 2.10
C VAL A 51 5.80 0.94 1.73
N LEU A 52 5.78 2.17 1.22
CA LEU A 52 7.01 2.88 0.85
C LEU A 52 7.87 3.24 2.07
N ALA A 53 7.26 3.57 3.21
CA ALA A 53 7.98 3.85 4.45
C ALA A 53 8.77 2.63 4.94
N ASP A 54 8.23 1.42 4.83
CA ASP A 54 8.96 0.19 5.14
C ASP A 54 10.18 0.01 4.22
N VAL A 55 10.04 0.32 2.92
CA VAL A 55 11.15 0.29 1.96
C VAL A 55 12.22 1.33 2.33
N VAL A 56 11.81 2.56 2.64
CA VAL A 56 12.74 3.64 3.03
C VAL A 56 13.51 3.25 4.28
N ARG A 57 12.82 2.81 5.34
CA ARG A 57 13.44 2.37 6.60
C ARG A 57 14.45 1.25 6.40
N SER A 58 14.12 0.27 5.56
CA SER A 58 14.97 -0.91 5.34
C SER A 58 16.17 -0.62 4.43
N ARG A 59 16.02 0.22 3.41
CA ARG A 59 17.04 0.43 2.38
C ARG A 59 17.91 1.67 2.57
N PHE A 60 17.40 2.65 3.31
CA PHE A 60 18.06 3.93 3.56
C PHE A 60 17.97 4.24 5.06
N PRO A 61 18.68 3.51 5.92
CA PRO A 61 18.56 3.67 7.38
C PRO A 61 18.96 5.07 7.87
N GLU A 62 19.72 5.82 7.10
CA GLU A 62 20.09 7.22 7.38
C GLU A 62 18.98 8.22 6.99
N ALA A 63 17.98 7.81 6.22
CA ALA A 63 16.90 8.69 5.77
C ALA A 63 15.84 8.91 6.88
N ASN A 64 15.43 10.15 7.05
CA ASN A 64 14.32 10.49 7.94
C ASN A 64 12.98 10.26 7.23
N VAL A 65 12.27 9.21 7.60
CA VAL A 65 10.95 8.87 7.01
C VAL A 65 9.95 10.01 7.12
N SER A 66 10.00 10.80 8.20
CA SER A 66 9.08 11.92 8.41
C SER A 66 9.36 13.11 7.48
N GLU A 67 10.57 13.21 6.93
CA GLU A 67 10.88 14.19 5.88
C GLU A 67 10.43 13.71 4.49
N VAL A 68 10.47 12.39 4.26
CA VAL A 68 9.99 11.77 3.01
C VAL A 68 8.45 11.78 2.95
N PHE A 69 7.79 11.55 4.08
CA PHE A 69 6.33 11.57 4.20
C PHE A 69 5.89 12.54 5.32
N PRO A 70 5.89 13.87 5.07
CA PRO A 70 5.47 14.86 6.05
C PRO A 70 4.02 14.65 6.51
N ASP A 71 3.76 14.92 7.79
CA ASP A 71 2.44 14.81 8.44
C ASP A 71 1.74 13.45 8.33
N PHE A 72 2.47 12.42 7.91
CA PHE A 72 1.99 11.05 7.82
C PHE A 72 2.65 10.19 8.91
N ARG A 73 1.86 9.33 9.54
CA ARG A 73 2.35 8.34 10.51
C ARG A 73 2.26 6.96 9.88
N PRO A 74 3.36 6.40 9.35
CA PRO A 74 3.33 5.10 8.71
C PRO A 74 2.98 3.99 9.69
N GLU A 75 2.08 3.11 9.27
CA GLU A 75 1.83 1.83 9.91
C GLU A 75 2.87 0.81 9.40
N ALA A 76 3.25 -0.14 10.25
CA ALA A 76 4.15 -1.21 9.81
C ALA A 76 3.38 -2.21 8.94
N VAL A 77 3.75 -2.30 7.67
CA VAL A 77 3.13 -3.26 6.73
C VAL A 77 3.87 -4.60 6.76
N GLY A 78 5.18 -4.57 7.01
CA GLY A 78 6.02 -5.77 7.11
C GLY A 78 6.58 -6.26 5.79
N VAL A 79 6.56 -5.44 4.73
CA VAL A 79 6.99 -5.87 3.38
C VAL A 79 8.50 -6.09 3.25
N MET A 80 9.30 -5.57 4.18
CA MET A 80 10.76 -5.67 4.19
C MET A 80 11.28 -6.54 5.35
N ARG A 81 12.40 -7.24 5.15
CA ARG A 81 13.13 -7.99 6.18
C ARG A 81 13.71 -7.08 7.24
#